data_AF-A0A7S0SWV6-F1
#
_entry.id   AF-A0A7S0SWV6-F1
#
_cell.length_a   1.000
_cell.length_b   1.000
_cell.length_c   1.000
_cell.angle_alpha   90.00
_cell.angle_beta   90.00
_cell.angle_gamma   90.00
#
_symmetry.space_group_name_H-M   'P 1'
#
loop_
_entity.id
_entity.type
_entity.pdbx_description
1 polymer ?
#
loop_
_entity_poly.entity_id
_entity_poly.type
_entity_poly.pdbx_seq_one_letter_code
_entity_poly.pdbx_strand_id
1 'polypeptide(L)'
;LTSIYSNIYNNIDNQQFDKYNYQNSLNRLTNANERLLLTNSKELNTNFINTYTLIKSTVLILYITTLCYLSADSMSSSMNSRNQIFINNFKAISVYTIWPVLLLTLMYKSTYIDINRYINTFVNGALFIYPIIWCIECLVATITKLSLLKIFESEVFELYPNISFLFLPWKLIKSDYYPQIITLLLDNAIINCMFVPIIEQLTKLVITNQIIQSLQCNHIHSYISYILSLSIGIKLMDNIRRMIQYNDKPLNTQLIFAITRSFYPIVEISGCLLAFSMYKYKKLSNQSNIKSTNLLT
;
A
#
# COMPACT_ATOMS: atom_id res chain seq x y z
N LEU A 1 25.30 -48.41 63.13
CA LEU A 1 26.08 -47.26 62.62
C LEU A 1 25.89 -47.10 61.10
N THR A 2 26.09 -48.13 60.29
CA THR A 2 25.84 -48.10 58.83
C THR A 2 24.40 -47.80 58.42
N SER A 3 23.38 -48.28 59.14
CA SER A 3 21.96 -47.97 58.85
C SER A 3 21.53 -46.55 59.23
N ILE A 4 22.23 -45.92 60.18
CA ILE A 4 21.96 -44.54 60.60
C ILE A 4 22.59 -43.56 59.59
N TYR A 5 23.79 -43.89 59.09
CA TYR A 5 24.43 -43.11 58.03
C TYR A 5 23.68 -43.17 56.70
N SER A 6 23.11 -44.31 56.31
CA SER A 6 22.32 -44.39 55.06
C SER A 6 21.01 -43.58 55.14
N ASN A 7 20.37 -43.51 56.32
CA ASN A 7 19.15 -42.72 56.50
C ASN A 7 19.43 -41.22 56.54
N ILE A 8 20.58 -40.79 57.06
CA ILE A 8 20.99 -39.37 57.05
C ILE A 8 21.41 -38.95 55.62
N TYR A 9 22.13 -39.80 54.89
CA TYR A 9 22.53 -39.50 53.50
C TYR A 9 21.32 -39.38 52.57
N ASN A 10 20.36 -40.31 52.66
CA ASN A 10 19.13 -40.25 51.86
C ASN A 10 18.24 -39.04 52.21
N ASN A 11 18.23 -38.56 53.46
CA ASN A 11 17.48 -37.36 53.84
C ASN A 11 18.15 -36.05 53.38
N ILE A 12 19.49 -36.00 53.34
CA ILE A 12 20.23 -34.84 52.84
C ILE A 12 20.08 -34.72 51.32
N ASP A 13 20.13 -35.84 50.58
CA ASP A 13 19.94 -35.86 49.13
C ASP A 13 18.51 -35.48 48.74
N ASN A 14 17.50 -35.92 49.49
CA ASN A 14 16.10 -35.51 49.26
C ASN A 14 15.89 -34.00 49.51
N GLN A 15 16.51 -33.42 50.55
CA GLN A 15 16.43 -31.97 50.80
C GLN A 15 17.15 -31.14 49.73
N GLN A 16 18.27 -31.64 49.17
CA GLN A 16 18.96 -30.97 48.06
C GLN A 16 18.15 -31.06 46.76
N PHE A 17 17.50 -32.20 46.50
CA PHE A 17 16.64 -32.40 45.34
C PHE A 17 15.41 -31.48 45.37
N ASP A 18 14.77 -31.32 46.53
CA ASP A 18 13.63 -30.42 46.72
C ASP A 18 14.04 -28.94 46.53
N LYS A 19 15.22 -28.56 47.03
CA LYS A 19 15.77 -27.21 46.83
C LYS A 19 16.05 -26.91 45.35
N TYR A 20 16.58 -27.88 44.60
CA TYR A 20 16.82 -27.76 43.17
C TYR A 20 15.52 -27.60 42.37
N ASN A 21 14.50 -28.42 42.66
CA ASN A 21 13.19 -28.33 42.00
C ASN A 21 12.47 -27.02 42.32
N TYR A 22 12.55 -26.56 43.57
CA TYR A 22 12.02 -25.25 43.97
C TYR A 22 12.71 -24.12 43.19
N GLN A 23 14.04 -24.12 43.10
CA GLN A 23 14.78 -23.07 42.39
C GLN A 23 14.49 -23.07 40.88
N ASN A 24 14.33 -24.25 40.26
CA ASN A 24 13.92 -24.36 38.87
C ASN A 24 12.48 -23.86 38.61
N SER A 25 11.54 -24.15 39.51
CA SER A 25 10.17 -23.63 39.39
C SER A 25 10.12 -22.11 39.59
N LEU A 26 10.89 -21.56 40.52
CA LEU A 26 11.04 -20.12 40.72
C LEU A 26 11.60 -19.45 39.45
N ASN A 27 12.67 -20.00 38.86
CA ASN A 27 13.25 -19.47 37.61
C ASN A 27 12.24 -19.51 36.45
N ARG A 28 11.41 -20.56 36.34
CA ARG A 28 10.34 -20.64 35.33
C ARG A 28 9.29 -19.56 35.53
N LEU A 29 8.88 -19.29 36.78
CA LEU A 29 7.91 -18.24 37.10
C LEU A 29 8.49 -16.84 36.86
N THR A 30 9.73 -16.58 37.25
CA THR A 30 10.41 -15.30 36.98
C THR A 30 10.52 -15.06 35.48
N ASN A 31 10.96 -16.06 34.71
CA ASN A 31 11.01 -15.97 33.25
C ASN A 31 9.62 -15.77 32.61
N ALA A 32 8.56 -16.37 33.17
CA ALA A 32 7.20 -16.16 32.69
C ALA A 32 6.70 -14.74 32.98
N ASN A 33 6.99 -14.21 34.17
CA ASN A 33 6.65 -12.83 34.54
C ASN A 33 7.41 -11.80 33.72
N GLU A 34 8.72 -12.00 33.47
CA GLU A 34 9.49 -11.13 32.58
C GLU A 34 8.93 -11.15 31.17
N ARG A 35 8.53 -12.33 30.65
CA ARG A 35 7.86 -12.43 29.35
C ARG A 35 6.53 -11.68 29.33
N LEU A 36 5.73 -11.78 30.40
CA LEU A 36 4.46 -11.06 30.54
C LEU A 36 4.65 -9.53 30.59
N LEU A 37 5.64 -9.05 31.33
CA LEU A 37 5.97 -7.62 31.38
C LEU A 37 6.50 -7.11 30.03
N LEU A 38 7.29 -7.92 29.33
CA LEU A 38 7.77 -7.61 27.98
C LEU A 38 6.64 -7.63 26.95
N THR A 39 5.66 -8.52 27.05
CA THR A 39 4.48 -8.49 26.18
C THR A 39 3.60 -7.28 26.49
N ASN A 40 3.34 -6.98 27.76
CA ASN A 40 2.50 -5.85 28.15
C ASN A 40 3.13 -4.49 27.76
N SER A 41 4.45 -4.34 27.93
CA SER A 41 5.16 -3.13 27.51
C SER A 41 5.23 -2.98 25.98
N LYS A 42 5.36 -4.10 25.24
CA LYS A 42 5.24 -4.08 23.77
C LYS A 42 3.83 -3.72 23.32
N GLU A 43 2.80 -4.29 23.94
CA GLU A 43 1.39 -4.00 23.62
C GLU A 43 1.02 -2.53 23.90
N LEU A 44 1.50 -1.96 25.01
CA LEU A 44 1.32 -0.54 25.31
C LEU A 44 1.95 0.34 24.23
N ASN A 45 3.18 0.04 23.78
CA ASN A 45 3.86 0.83 22.76
C ASN A 45 3.26 0.67 21.34
N THR A 46 2.62 -0.45 21.02
CA THR A 46 2.01 -0.66 19.69
C THR A 46 0.69 0.07 19.48
N ASN A 47 0.09 0.60 20.55
CA ASN A 47 -1.21 1.28 20.48
C ASN A 47 -1.11 2.80 20.39
N PHE A 48 0.05 3.39 20.72
CA PHE A 48 0.28 4.83 20.57
C PHE A 48 0.92 5.15 19.22
N ILE A 49 0.40 6.20 18.56
CA ILE A 49 1.00 6.72 17.34
C ILE A 49 2.31 7.42 17.72
N ASN A 50 3.41 6.95 17.17
CA ASN A 50 4.73 7.52 17.40
C ASN A 50 4.92 8.82 16.58
N THR A 51 5.84 9.66 17.05
CA THR A 51 6.14 10.96 16.42
C THR A 51 6.54 10.81 14.95
N TYR A 52 7.25 9.74 14.59
CA TYR A 52 7.65 9.48 13.21
C TYR A 52 6.45 9.27 12.27
N THR A 53 5.47 8.47 12.70
CA THR A 53 4.24 8.20 11.94
C THR A 53 3.39 9.46 11.81
N LEU A 54 3.33 10.28 12.87
CA LEU A 54 2.69 11.60 12.82
C LEU A 54 3.37 12.50 11.80
N ILE A 55 4.70 12.66 11.84
CA ILE A 55 5.46 13.47 10.89
C ILE A 55 5.20 13.02 9.46
N LYS A 56 5.25 11.71 9.18
CA LYS A 56 4.96 11.17 7.85
C LYS A 56 3.55 11.47 7.37
N SER A 57 2.56 11.35 8.25
CA SER A 57 1.17 11.67 7.93
C SER A 57 1.00 13.17 7.63
N THR A 58 1.69 14.03 8.38
CA THR A 58 1.74 15.48 8.12
C THR A 58 2.37 15.78 6.76
N VAL A 59 3.48 15.11 6.41
CA VAL A 59 4.11 15.25 5.09
C VAL A 59 3.14 14.85 3.96
N LEU A 60 2.36 13.79 4.13
CA LEU A 60 1.33 13.41 3.16
C LEU A 60 0.27 14.51 3.01
N ILE A 61 -0.23 15.09 4.11
CA ILE A 61 -1.21 16.18 4.06
C ILE A 61 -0.64 17.41 3.34
N LEU A 62 0.60 17.80 3.66
CA LEU A 62 1.29 18.91 3.00
C LEU A 62 1.48 18.65 1.50
N TYR A 63 1.85 17.42 1.13
CA TYR A 63 1.98 17.01 -0.26
C TYR A 63 0.66 17.14 -1.02
N ILE A 64 -0.44 16.61 -0.46
CA ILE A 64 -1.78 16.71 -1.05
C ILE A 64 -2.20 18.18 -1.18
N THR A 65 -1.98 18.99 -0.15
CA THR A 65 -2.31 20.42 -0.16
C THR A 65 -1.54 21.16 -1.25
N THR A 66 -0.26 20.85 -1.41
CA THR A 66 0.60 21.41 -2.46
C THR A 66 0.09 21.03 -3.85
N LEU A 67 -0.29 19.77 -4.05
CA LEU A 67 -0.88 19.31 -5.31
C LEU A 67 -2.21 20.03 -5.63
N CYS A 68 -3.07 20.24 -4.62
CA CYS A 68 -4.29 21.02 -4.79
C CYS A 68 -3.99 22.45 -5.24
N TYR A 69 -2.99 23.09 -4.62
CA TYR A 69 -2.60 24.44 -4.95
C TYR A 69 -2.02 24.54 -6.37
N LEU A 70 -1.09 23.64 -6.71
CA LEU A 70 -0.49 23.58 -8.05
C LEU A 70 -1.54 23.32 -9.15
N SER A 71 -2.58 22.53 -8.84
CA SER A 71 -3.67 22.29 -9.79
C SER A 71 -4.55 23.51 -10.07
N ALA A 72 -4.59 24.47 -9.15
CA ALA A 72 -5.37 25.69 -9.27
C ALA A 72 -4.62 26.78 -10.05
N ASP A 73 -3.32 26.61 -10.31
CA ASP A 73 -2.48 27.61 -10.94
C ASP A 73 -2.64 27.60 -12.46
N SER A 74 -3.68 28.27 -12.95
CA SER A 74 -3.74 28.69 -14.35
C SER A 74 -3.12 30.08 -14.47
N MET A 75 -2.10 30.22 -15.33
CA MET A 75 -1.32 31.46 -15.50
C MET A 75 -2.16 32.70 -15.89
N SER A 76 -3.42 32.51 -16.30
CA SER A 76 -4.32 33.58 -16.75
C SER A 76 -5.36 34.01 -15.71
N SER A 77 -5.44 33.37 -14.53
CA SER A 77 -6.55 33.58 -13.60
C SER A 77 -6.20 34.52 -12.44
N SER A 78 -7.21 35.28 -11.98
CA SER A 78 -7.09 36.16 -10.82
C SER A 78 -6.77 35.38 -9.54
N MET A 79 -6.15 36.02 -8.55
CA MET A 79 -5.86 35.36 -7.26
C MET A 79 -7.13 34.83 -6.57
N ASN A 80 -8.25 35.56 -6.69
CA ASN A 80 -9.53 35.15 -6.10
C ASN A 80 -10.08 33.87 -6.75
N SER A 81 -10.01 33.76 -8.08
CA SER A 81 -10.44 32.54 -8.78
C SER A 81 -9.54 31.35 -8.47
N ARG A 82 -8.22 31.55 -8.32
CA ARG A 82 -7.28 30.49 -7.89
C ARG A 82 -7.61 29.97 -6.50
N ASN A 83 -7.84 30.87 -5.54
CA ASN A 83 -8.23 30.49 -4.18
C ASN A 83 -9.55 29.72 -4.15
N GLN A 84 -10.52 30.09 -4.98
CA GLN A 84 -11.78 29.35 -5.08
C GLN A 84 -11.59 27.94 -5.64
N ILE A 85 -10.79 27.78 -6.71
CA ILE A 85 -10.48 26.45 -7.29
C ILE A 85 -9.72 25.60 -6.25
N PHE A 86 -8.73 26.17 -5.58
CA PHE A 86 -8.00 25.49 -4.51
C PHE A 86 -8.93 24.98 -3.40
N ILE A 87 -9.82 25.85 -2.89
CA ILE A 87 -10.79 25.47 -1.84
C ILE A 87 -11.73 24.37 -2.34
N ASN A 88 -12.20 24.45 -3.58
CA ASN A 88 -13.07 23.43 -4.18
C ASN A 88 -12.35 22.08 -4.32
N ASN A 89 -11.11 22.08 -4.78
CA ASN A 89 -10.29 20.88 -4.91
C ASN A 89 -10.02 20.26 -3.55
N PHE A 90 -9.67 21.07 -2.55
CA PHE A 90 -9.45 20.62 -1.20
C PHE A 90 -10.72 20.02 -0.57
N LYS A 91 -11.87 20.69 -0.74
CA LYS A 91 -13.17 20.16 -0.29
C LYS A 91 -13.50 18.83 -0.95
N ALA A 92 -13.34 18.73 -2.26
CA ALA A 92 -13.58 17.48 -2.97
C ALA A 92 -12.69 16.37 -2.39
N ILE A 93 -11.38 16.60 -2.32
CA ILE A 93 -10.41 15.63 -1.78
C ILE A 93 -10.73 15.23 -0.33
N SER A 94 -11.19 16.18 0.51
CA SER A 94 -11.61 15.87 1.88
C SER A 94 -12.81 14.92 1.92
N VAL A 95 -13.75 15.02 0.99
CA VAL A 95 -14.88 14.07 0.89
C VAL A 95 -14.38 12.70 0.43
N TYR A 96 -13.42 12.67 -0.50
CA TYR A 96 -12.82 11.42 -0.98
C TYR A 96 -12.04 10.66 0.07
N THR A 97 -11.43 11.34 1.04
CA THR A 97 -10.63 10.67 2.08
C THR A 97 -11.52 10.04 3.15
N ILE A 98 -12.78 10.48 3.31
CA ILE A 98 -13.70 9.94 4.33
C ILE A 98 -13.83 8.42 4.18
N TRP A 99 -14.10 7.92 2.98
CA TRP A 99 -14.32 6.49 2.76
C TRP A 99 -13.07 5.61 2.98
N PRO A 100 -11.90 5.92 2.39
CA PRO A 100 -10.59 5.37 2.77
C PRO A 100 -10.37 5.29 4.28
N VAL A 101 -10.58 6.41 4.99
CA VAL A 101 -10.37 6.47 6.45
C VAL A 101 -11.38 5.60 7.20
N LEU A 102 -12.64 5.59 6.77
CA LEU A 102 -13.67 4.71 7.33
C LEU A 102 -13.30 3.24 7.12
N LEU A 103 -12.85 2.85 5.92
CA LEU A 103 -12.43 1.47 5.66
C LEU A 103 -11.20 1.06 6.50
N LEU A 104 -10.21 1.95 6.62
CA LEU A 104 -9.04 1.72 7.46
C LEU A 104 -9.43 1.52 8.93
N THR A 105 -10.36 2.33 9.44
CA THR A 105 -10.84 2.22 10.83
C THR A 105 -11.66 0.95 11.06
N LEU A 106 -12.54 0.58 10.12
CA LEU A 106 -13.34 -0.65 10.20
C LEU A 106 -12.48 -1.93 10.17
N MET A 107 -11.34 -1.90 9.51
CA MET A 107 -10.43 -3.05 9.37
C MET A 107 -9.37 -3.11 10.46
N TYR A 108 -9.24 -2.06 11.26
CA TYR A 108 -8.27 -2.02 12.34
C TYR A 108 -8.72 -2.88 13.53
N LYS A 109 -7.90 -3.86 13.91
CA LYS A 109 -8.00 -4.61 15.17
C LYS A 109 -6.68 -4.49 15.92
N SER A 110 -6.69 -3.78 17.03
CA SER A 110 -5.51 -3.53 17.87
C SER A 110 -4.82 -4.81 18.35
N THR A 111 -5.57 -5.90 18.53
CA THR A 111 -5.04 -7.21 18.95
C THR A 111 -4.02 -7.80 17.97
N TYR A 112 -4.09 -7.45 16.68
CA TYR A 112 -3.27 -8.06 15.64
C TYR A 112 -2.45 -7.05 14.84
N ILE A 113 -2.72 -5.75 14.99
CA ILE A 113 -2.22 -4.71 14.10
C ILE A 113 -1.54 -3.62 14.91
N ASP A 114 -0.26 -3.43 14.64
CA ASP A 114 0.51 -2.28 15.12
C ASP A 114 0.06 -1.04 14.33
N ILE A 115 -0.50 -0.06 15.04
CA ILE A 115 -1.08 1.14 14.40
C ILE A 115 -0.02 1.95 13.64
N ASN A 116 1.22 1.98 14.13
CA ASN A 116 2.31 2.72 13.50
C ASN A 116 2.67 2.08 12.16
N ARG A 117 2.82 0.75 12.13
CA ARG A 117 3.05 0.02 10.88
C ARG A 117 1.88 0.15 9.93
N TYR A 118 0.66 0.16 10.46
CA TYR A 118 -0.55 0.26 9.67
C TYR A 118 -0.64 1.59 8.93
N ILE A 119 -0.48 2.70 9.65
CA ILE A 119 -0.47 4.05 9.08
C ILE A 119 0.74 4.24 8.17
N ASN A 120 1.93 3.79 8.57
CA ASN A 120 3.13 3.92 7.75
C ASN A 120 3.00 3.15 6.42
N THR A 121 2.36 1.98 6.41
CA THR A 121 2.05 1.22 5.19
C THR A 121 1.13 2.03 4.26
N PHE A 122 0.07 2.64 4.79
CA PHE A 122 -0.81 3.54 4.04
C PHE A 122 -0.06 4.74 3.45
N VAL A 123 0.71 5.44 4.30
CA VAL A 123 1.46 6.65 3.88
C VAL A 123 2.52 6.30 2.83
N ASN A 124 3.24 5.18 2.98
CA ASN A 124 4.23 4.76 1.97
C ASN A 124 3.55 4.37 0.64
N GLY A 125 2.37 3.76 0.71
CA GLY A 125 1.51 3.50 -0.45
C GLY A 125 1.23 4.77 -1.24
N ALA A 126 0.81 5.83 -0.53
CA ALA A 126 0.51 7.12 -1.12
C ALA A 126 1.77 7.86 -1.61
N LEU A 127 2.79 8.04 -0.77
CA LEU A 127 3.92 8.93 -1.07
C LEU A 127 4.96 8.34 -2.02
N PHE A 128 5.21 7.04 -1.96
CA PHE A 128 6.34 6.43 -2.68
C PHE A 128 5.89 5.46 -3.76
N ILE A 129 4.94 4.58 -3.43
CA ILE A 129 4.54 3.52 -4.35
C ILE A 129 3.69 4.06 -5.48
N TYR A 130 2.73 4.92 -5.17
CA TYR A 130 1.88 5.51 -6.20
C TYR A 130 2.67 6.31 -7.25
N PRO A 131 3.63 7.20 -6.91
CA PRO A 131 4.44 7.87 -7.93
C PRO A 131 5.23 6.91 -8.82
N ILE A 132 5.75 5.80 -8.27
CA ILE A 132 6.43 4.77 -9.07
C ILE A 132 5.45 4.14 -10.07
N ILE A 133 4.26 3.72 -9.62
CA ILE A 133 3.21 3.18 -10.50
C ILE A 133 2.89 4.19 -11.60
N TRP A 134 2.70 5.46 -11.23
CA TRP A 134 2.37 6.51 -12.18
C TRP A 134 3.49 6.76 -13.21
N CYS A 135 4.75 6.76 -12.79
CA CYS A 135 5.88 6.89 -13.72
C CYS A 135 5.91 5.72 -14.73
N ILE A 136 5.64 4.49 -14.27
CA ILE A 136 5.55 3.32 -15.15
C ILE A 136 4.36 3.46 -16.11
N GLU A 137 3.19 3.90 -15.63
CA GLU A 137 2.03 4.18 -16.48
C GLU A 137 2.37 5.21 -17.57
N CYS A 138 3.02 6.32 -17.21
CA CYS A 138 3.44 7.35 -18.16
C CYS A 138 4.43 6.81 -19.20
N LEU A 139 5.39 5.99 -18.78
CA LEU A 139 6.37 5.38 -19.67
C LEU A 139 5.68 4.44 -20.66
N VAL A 140 4.84 3.52 -20.17
CA VAL A 140 4.12 2.58 -21.03
C VAL A 140 3.18 3.32 -21.97
N ALA A 141 2.43 4.30 -21.47
CA ALA A 141 1.56 5.11 -22.30
C ALA A 141 2.33 5.84 -23.41
N THR A 142 3.51 6.38 -23.09
CA THR A 142 4.37 7.05 -24.09
C THR A 142 4.85 6.06 -25.16
N ILE A 143 5.34 4.89 -24.77
CA ILE A 143 5.80 3.85 -25.70
C ILE A 143 4.66 3.35 -26.59
N THR A 144 3.50 3.08 -26.01
CA THR A 144 2.31 2.63 -26.75
C THR A 144 1.86 3.70 -27.75
N LYS A 145 1.75 4.96 -27.32
CA LYS A 145 1.39 6.08 -28.23
C LYS A 145 2.37 6.20 -29.38
N LEU A 146 3.67 6.18 -29.10
CA LEU A 146 4.69 6.25 -30.15
C LEU A 146 4.62 5.09 -31.13
N SER A 147 4.35 3.89 -30.63
CA SER A 147 4.19 2.70 -31.47
C SER A 147 2.98 2.82 -32.37
N LEU A 148 1.84 3.29 -31.83
CA LEU A 148 0.62 3.53 -32.61
C LEU A 148 0.82 4.62 -33.66
N LEU A 149 1.40 5.75 -33.29
CA LEU A 149 1.73 6.83 -34.23
C LEU A 149 2.67 6.33 -35.33
N LYS A 150 3.68 5.52 -35.00
CA LYS A 150 4.60 4.99 -36.01
C LYS A 150 3.92 4.02 -36.98
N ILE A 151 2.95 3.26 -36.51
CA ILE A 151 2.25 2.25 -37.32
C ILE A 151 1.17 2.90 -38.21
N PHE A 152 0.37 3.80 -37.64
CA PHE A 152 -0.82 4.33 -38.32
C PHE A 152 -0.60 5.72 -38.93
N GLU A 153 0.36 6.50 -38.42
CA GLU A 153 0.49 7.94 -38.71
C GLU A 153 1.97 8.37 -38.79
N SER A 154 2.78 7.66 -39.57
CA SER A 154 4.24 7.90 -39.66
C SER A 154 4.60 9.32 -40.11
N GLU A 155 3.74 9.97 -40.88
CA GLU A 155 3.90 11.36 -41.36
C GLU A 155 4.02 12.37 -40.19
N VAL A 156 3.47 12.05 -39.01
CA VAL A 156 3.52 12.94 -37.83
C VAL A 156 4.95 13.19 -37.37
N PHE A 157 5.85 12.23 -37.57
CA PHE A 157 7.25 12.37 -37.22
C PHE A 157 7.99 13.33 -38.16
N GLU A 158 7.51 13.48 -39.40
CA GLU A 158 8.06 14.42 -40.38
C GLU A 158 7.54 15.85 -40.15
N LEU A 159 6.32 16.00 -39.63
CA LEU A 159 5.74 17.31 -39.28
C LEU A 159 6.44 17.99 -38.10
N TYR A 160 7.09 17.20 -37.23
CA TYR A 160 7.64 17.66 -35.95
C TYR A 160 9.09 17.21 -35.72
N PRO A 161 10.03 17.48 -36.65
CA PRO A 161 11.37 16.91 -36.61
C PRO A 161 12.22 17.44 -35.43
N ASN A 162 11.90 18.63 -34.93
CA ASN A 162 12.65 19.30 -33.87
C ASN A 162 12.24 18.85 -32.45
N ILE A 163 11.22 17.98 -32.32
CA ILE A 163 10.72 17.52 -31.03
C ILE A 163 11.26 16.12 -30.77
N SER A 164 11.90 15.93 -29.62
CA SER A 164 12.35 14.60 -29.21
C SER A 164 11.16 13.63 -29.17
N PHE A 165 11.37 12.42 -29.72
CA PHE A 165 10.34 11.39 -29.85
C PHE A 165 9.61 11.14 -28.52
N LEU A 166 10.30 11.19 -27.38
CA LEU A 166 9.72 10.95 -26.06
C LEU A 166 8.60 11.95 -25.72
N PHE A 167 8.72 13.19 -26.17
CA PHE A 167 7.77 14.27 -25.87
C PHE A 167 6.72 14.47 -26.96
N LEU A 168 6.88 13.82 -28.12
CA LEU A 168 5.98 13.97 -29.26
C LEU A 168 4.52 13.70 -28.90
N PRO A 169 4.14 12.57 -28.24
CA PRO A 169 2.74 12.28 -27.93
C PRO A 169 2.09 13.32 -27.03
N TRP A 170 2.89 13.94 -26.14
CA TRP A 170 2.43 14.92 -25.18
C TRP A 170 2.29 16.31 -25.79
N LYS A 171 3.12 16.63 -26.80
CA LYS A 171 3.04 17.88 -27.54
C LYS A 171 1.88 17.88 -28.54
N LEU A 172 1.57 16.73 -29.14
CA LEU A 172 0.45 16.59 -30.06
C LEU A 172 -0.89 16.95 -29.43
N ILE A 173 -1.05 16.69 -28.12
CA ILE A 173 -2.25 17.07 -27.34
C ILE A 173 -2.47 18.59 -27.31
N LYS A 174 -1.38 19.38 -27.39
CA LYS A 174 -1.45 20.85 -27.36
C LYS A 174 -1.51 21.50 -28.74
N SER A 175 -1.19 20.75 -29.79
CA SER A 175 -1.37 21.20 -31.17
C SER A 175 -2.78 20.91 -31.65
N ASP A 176 -3.25 21.64 -32.66
CA ASP A 176 -4.52 21.34 -33.37
C ASP A 176 -4.46 20.05 -34.22
N TYR A 177 -3.54 19.14 -33.90
CA TYR A 177 -3.40 17.86 -34.57
C TYR A 177 -4.42 16.87 -34.00
N TYR A 178 -5.30 16.39 -34.87
CA TYR A 178 -6.30 15.38 -34.56
C TYR A 178 -5.87 14.02 -35.11
N PRO A 179 -5.45 13.06 -34.27
CA PRO A 179 -5.15 11.71 -34.72
C PRO A 179 -6.40 11.03 -35.30
N GLN A 180 -6.17 10.08 -36.20
CA GLN A 180 -7.18 9.22 -36.78
C GLN A 180 -7.96 8.49 -35.68
N ILE A 181 -9.25 8.25 -35.96
CA ILE A 181 -10.18 7.60 -35.02
C ILE A 181 -9.65 6.23 -34.58
N ILE A 182 -9.04 5.48 -35.50
CA ILE A 182 -8.47 4.16 -35.20
C ILE A 182 -7.32 4.27 -34.19
N THR A 183 -6.41 5.23 -34.40
CA THR A 183 -5.31 5.51 -33.46
C THR A 183 -5.86 5.89 -32.09
N LEU A 184 -6.87 6.76 -32.01
CA LEU A 184 -7.52 7.15 -30.75
C LEU A 184 -8.21 5.99 -30.04
N LEU A 185 -8.90 5.13 -30.79
CA LEU A 185 -9.61 3.99 -30.24
C LEU A 185 -8.64 2.95 -29.69
N LEU A 186 -7.59 2.63 -30.45
CA LEU A 186 -6.53 1.73 -30.02
C LEU A 186 -5.73 2.29 -28.85
N ASP A 187 -5.40 3.59 -28.87
CA ASP A 187 -4.72 4.28 -27.77
C ASP A 187 -5.51 4.11 -26.46
N ASN A 188 -6.80 4.44 -26.51
CA ASN A 188 -7.66 4.34 -25.34
C ASN A 188 -7.89 2.89 -24.89
N ALA A 189 -8.13 1.97 -25.82
CA ALA A 189 -8.38 0.56 -25.48
C ALA A 189 -7.12 -0.10 -24.90
N ILE A 190 -5.98 0.03 -25.58
CA ILE A 190 -4.75 -0.65 -25.20
C ILE A 190 -4.19 -0.04 -23.90
N ILE A 191 -4.13 1.29 -23.80
CA ILE A 191 -3.56 1.94 -22.60
C ILE A 191 -4.54 1.83 -21.43
N ASN A 192 -5.76 2.36 -21.57
CA ASN A 192 -6.64 2.53 -20.41
C ASN A 192 -7.32 1.22 -19.99
N CYS A 193 -7.60 0.30 -20.92
CA CYS A 193 -8.31 -0.95 -20.60
C CYS A 193 -7.38 -2.13 -20.35
N MET A 194 -6.18 -2.16 -20.95
CA MET A 194 -5.25 -3.29 -20.78
C MET A 194 -4.03 -2.92 -19.93
N PHE A 195 -3.18 -2.02 -20.40
CA PHE A 195 -1.88 -1.79 -19.76
C PHE A 195 -2.00 -1.16 -18.38
N VAL A 196 -2.78 -0.09 -18.23
CA VAL A 196 -2.91 0.60 -16.94
C VAL A 196 -3.41 -0.34 -15.83
N PRO A 197 -4.52 -1.10 -16.01
CA PRO A 197 -4.95 -2.08 -15.00
C PRO A 197 -3.91 -3.15 -14.71
N ILE A 198 -3.23 -3.68 -15.74
CA ILE A 198 -2.23 -4.74 -15.57
C ILE A 198 -1.02 -4.21 -14.77
N ILE A 199 -0.50 -3.04 -15.13
CA ILE A 199 0.63 -2.40 -14.44
C ILE A 199 0.26 -2.13 -12.99
N GLU A 200 -0.90 -1.50 -12.76
CA GLU A 200 -1.37 -1.18 -11.42
C GLU A 200 -1.44 -2.44 -10.54
N GLN A 201 -2.00 -3.54 -11.05
CA GLN A 201 -2.12 -4.80 -10.29
C GLN A 201 -0.79 -5.53 -10.11
N LEU A 202 0.08 -5.57 -11.13
CA LEU A 202 1.40 -6.21 -11.04
C LEU A 202 2.30 -5.47 -10.05
N THR A 203 2.35 -4.14 -10.13
CA THR A 203 3.18 -3.35 -9.21
C THR A 203 2.65 -3.44 -7.79
N LYS A 204 1.32 -3.43 -7.58
CA LYS A 204 0.72 -3.73 -6.28
C LYS A 204 1.17 -5.09 -5.79
N LEU A 205 1.05 -6.15 -6.58
CA LEU A 205 1.42 -7.52 -6.17
C LEU A 205 2.90 -7.64 -5.76
N VAL A 206 3.82 -7.11 -6.58
CA VAL A 206 5.27 -7.19 -6.35
C VAL A 206 5.66 -6.47 -5.07
N ILE A 207 5.24 -5.20 -4.94
CA ILE A 207 5.61 -4.37 -3.79
C ILE A 207 4.93 -4.88 -2.52
N THR A 208 3.66 -5.29 -2.63
CA THR A 208 2.93 -5.89 -1.52
C THR A 208 3.66 -7.12 -1.00
N ASN A 209 4.10 -8.03 -1.89
CA ASN A 209 4.85 -9.21 -1.48
C ASN A 209 6.17 -8.85 -0.76
N GLN A 210 6.90 -7.84 -1.22
CA GLN A 210 8.13 -7.39 -0.56
C GLN A 210 7.84 -6.79 0.84
N ILE A 211 6.82 -5.95 0.95
CA ILE A 211 6.40 -5.34 2.22
C ILE A 211 5.90 -6.40 3.20
N ILE A 212 5.12 -7.37 2.73
CA ILE A 212 4.65 -8.46 3.57
C ILE A 212 5.80 -9.28 4.12
N GLN A 213 6.78 -9.61 3.28
CA GLN A 213 7.95 -10.39 3.70
C GLN A 213 8.72 -9.65 4.81
N SER A 214 8.81 -8.32 4.74
CA SER A 214 9.45 -7.51 5.77
C SER A 214 8.60 -7.34 7.03
N LEU A 215 7.26 -7.39 6.93
CA LEU A 215 6.36 -7.17 8.06
C LEU A 215 6.23 -8.38 9.02
N GLN A 216 6.73 -9.57 8.66
CA GLN A 216 6.67 -10.79 9.48
C GLN A 216 5.25 -11.05 10.05
N CYS A 217 4.24 -10.98 9.20
CA CYS A 217 2.84 -11.12 9.64
C CYS A 217 2.54 -12.57 10.07
N ASN A 218 2.34 -12.78 11.38
CA ASN A 218 1.97 -14.09 11.93
C ASN A 218 0.48 -14.42 11.76
N HIS A 219 -0.37 -13.40 11.57
CA HIS A 219 -1.82 -13.55 11.43
C HIS A 219 -2.33 -13.09 10.06
N ILE A 220 -3.30 -13.83 9.53
CA ILE A 220 -3.98 -13.51 8.27
C ILE A 220 -4.67 -12.14 8.32
N HIS A 221 -5.21 -11.77 9.47
CA HIS A 221 -5.92 -10.50 9.60
C HIS A 221 -4.97 -9.31 9.49
N SER A 222 -3.79 -9.38 10.12
CA SER A 222 -2.73 -8.37 9.97
C SER A 222 -2.27 -8.27 8.52
N TYR A 223 -2.07 -9.42 7.86
CA TYR A 223 -1.70 -9.48 6.45
C TYR A 223 -2.71 -8.74 5.57
N ILE A 224 -3.99 -9.12 5.64
CA ILE A 224 -5.05 -8.50 4.82
C ILE A 224 -5.14 -7.01 5.10
N SER A 225 -5.03 -6.61 6.37
CA SER A 225 -5.14 -5.23 6.76
C SER A 225 -3.98 -4.39 6.22
N TYR A 226 -2.73 -4.87 6.28
CA TYR A 226 -1.60 -4.14 5.70
C TYR A 226 -1.69 -4.01 4.18
N ILE A 227 -2.13 -5.06 3.47
CA ILE A 227 -2.35 -4.94 2.02
C ILE A 227 -3.42 -3.89 1.75
N LEU A 228 -4.56 -3.99 2.44
CA LEU A 228 -5.66 -3.06 2.25
C LEU A 228 -5.22 -1.62 2.54
N SER A 229 -4.44 -1.42 3.61
CA SER A 229 -3.88 -0.13 3.96
C SER A 229 -3.00 0.44 2.84
N LEU A 230 -2.13 -0.39 2.27
CA LEU A 230 -1.29 -0.04 1.13
C LEU A 230 -2.13 0.34 -0.09
N SER A 231 -3.12 -0.50 -0.44
CA SER A 231 -3.99 -0.31 -1.60
C SER A 231 -4.82 0.96 -1.47
N ILE A 232 -5.37 1.23 -0.28
CA ILE A 232 -6.11 2.46 0.02
C ILE A 232 -5.20 3.69 -0.12
N GLY A 233 -3.94 3.63 0.33
CA GLY A 233 -2.97 4.71 0.15
C GLY A 233 -2.67 5.02 -1.31
N ILE A 234 -2.44 3.97 -2.11
CA ILE A 234 -2.23 4.08 -3.56
C ILE A 234 -3.49 4.68 -4.23
N LYS A 235 -4.68 4.17 -3.85
CA LYS A 235 -5.93 4.58 -4.47
C LYS A 235 -6.32 6.01 -4.14
N LEU A 236 -6.04 6.45 -2.91
CA LEU A 236 -6.22 7.84 -2.51
C LEU A 236 -5.47 8.77 -3.47
N MET A 237 -4.20 8.48 -3.74
CA MET A 237 -3.39 9.31 -4.62
C MET A 237 -3.83 9.26 -6.09
N ASP A 238 -4.26 8.10 -6.58
CA ASP A 238 -4.88 7.99 -7.92
C ASP A 238 -6.10 8.90 -8.06
N ASN A 239 -6.97 8.91 -7.04
CA ASN A 239 -8.16 9.77 -7.03
C ASN A 239 -7.78 11.26 -6.98
N ILE A 240 -6.79 11.64 -6.17
CA ILE A 240 -6.29 13.02 -6.07
C ILE A 240 -5.73 13.49 -7.41
N ARG A 241 -4.89 12.68 -8.08
CA ARG A 241 -4.35 13.00 -9.42
C ARG A 241 -5.47 13.29 -10.41
N ARG A 242 -6.48 12.40 -10.49
CA ARG A 242 -7.56 12.53 -11.47
C ARG A 242 -8.43 13.74 -11.20
N MET A 243 -8.70 14.05 -9.93
CA MET A 243 -9.44 15.26 -9.57
C MET A 243 -8.74 16.51 -10.07
N ILE A 244 -7.45 16.59 -9.79
CA ILE A 244 -6.59 17.68 -10.26
C ILE A 244 -6.62 17.81 -11.80
N GLN A 245 -6.67 16.68 -12.51
CA GLN A 245 -6.74 16.68 -13.98
C GLN A 245 -8.10 17.11 -14.54
N TYR A 246 -9.21 16.97 -13.80
CA TYR A 246 -10.56 17.26 -14.29
C TYR A 246 -11.11 18.62 -13.85
N ASN A 247 -10.26 19.54 -13.41
CA ASN A 247 -10.65 20.85 -12.85
C ASN A 247 -11.61 21.67 -13.72
N ASP A 248 -11.63 21.47 -15.04
CA ASP A 248 -12.49 22.21 -15.97
C ASP A 248 -13.97 21.76 -15.99
N LYS A 249 -14.32 20.67 -15.29
CA LYS A 249 -15.69 20.13 -15.25
C LYS A 249 -16.50 20.66 -14.06
N PRO A 250 -17.84 20.77 -14.18
CA PRO A 250 -18.69 21.18 -13.07
C PRO A 250 -18.56 20.24 -11.86
N LEU A 251 -18.54 20.83 -10.66
CA LEU A 251 -18.30 20.16 -9.36
C LEU A 251 -19.17 18.91 -9.14
N ASN A 252 -20.43 18.95 -9.56
CA ASN A 252 -21.37 17.85 -9.35
C ASN A 252 -20.96 16.57 -10.11
N THR A 253 -20.44 16.71 -11.33
CA THR A 253 -20.01 15.56 -12.14
C THR A 253 -18.72 14.95 -11.59
N GLN A 254 -17.82 15.80 -11.09
CA GLN A 254 -16.61 15.35 -10.39
C GLN A 254 -16.96 14.58 -9.12
N LEU A 255 -17.95 15.04 -8.34
CA LEU A 255 -18.39 14.41 -7.10
C LEU A 255 -19.15 13.09 -7.32
N ILE A 256 -19.91 12.93 -8.42
CA ILE A 256 -20.52 11.63 -8.75
C ILE A 256 -19.45 10.64 -9.21
N PHE A 257 -18.54 11.08 -10.08
CA PHE A 257 -17.37 10.29 -10.49
C PHE A 257 -16.50 9.92 -9.27
N ALA A 258 -16.43 10.81 -8.28
CA ALA A 258 -15.76 10.60 -7.01
C ALA A 258 -16.30 9.43 -6.22
N ILE A 259 -17.59 9.51 -5.96
CA ILE A 259 -18.30 8.58 -5.11
C ILE A 259 -18.29 7.20 -5.77
N THR A 260 -18.60 7.12 -7.06
CA THR A 260 -18.60 5.85 -7.80
C THR A 260 -17.25 5.14 -7.81
N ARG A 261 -16.14 5.88 -7.94
CA ARG A 261 -14.79 5.32 -7.89
C ARG A 261 -14.28 5.02 -6.48
N SER A 262 -14.77 5.69 -5.45
CA SER A 262 -14.42 5.36 -4.06
C SER A 262 -15.05 4.05 -3.59
N PHE A 263 -16.03 3.47 -4.31
CA PHE A 263 -16.55 2.11 -4.09
C PHE A 263 -15.70 0.98 -4.72
N TYR A 264 -14.65 1.29 -5.49
CA TYR A 264 -13.71 0.29 -6.02
C TYR A 264 -12.86 -0.52 -5.01
N PRO A 265 -12.74 -0.19 -3.69
CA PRO A 265 -12.04 -1.03 -2.73
C PRO A 265 -12.56 -2.46 -2.66
N ILE A 266 -13.80 -2.72 -3.07
CA ILE A 266 -14.36 -4.09 -3.18
C ILE A 266 -13.58 -4.93 -4.20
N VAL A 267 -13.17 -4.34 -5.33
CA VAL A 267 -12.34 -4.99 -6.35
C VAL A 267 -10.90 -5.16 -5.87
N GLU A 268 -10.41 -4.25 -5.03
CA GLU A 268 -9.10 -4.41 -4.40
C GLU A 268 -9.11 -5.52 -3.35
N ILE A 269 -10.18 -5.64 -2.56
CA ILE A 269 -10.37 -6.73 -1.59
C ILE A 269 -10.36 -8.08 -2.30
N SER A 270 -11.01 -8.23 -3.46
CA SER A 270 -10.97 -9.48 -4.22
C SER A 270 -9.56 -9.81 -4.76
N GLY A 271 -8.82 -8.80 -5.21
CA GLY A 271 -7.40 -8.95 -5.57
C GLY A 271 -6.52 -9.37 -4.39
N CYS A 272 -6.74 -8.80 -3.20
CA CYS A 272 -6.05 -9.18 -1.96
C CYS A 272 -6.35 -10.63 -1.55
N LEU A 273 -7.61 -11.05 -1.67
CA LEU A 273 -8.04 -12.43 -1.40
C LEU A 273 -7.42 -13.43 -2.38
N LEU A 274 -7.30 -13.06 -3.66
CA LEU A 274 -6.62 -13.86 -4.66
C LEU A 274 -5.12 -14.00 -4.34
N ALA A 275 -4.41 -12.89 -4.07
CA ALA A 275 -3.01 -12.91 -3.68
C ALA A 275 -2.78 -13.77 -2.42
N PHE A 276 -3.69 -13.72 -1.46
CA PHE A 276 -3.67 -14.57 -0.27
C PHE A 276 -3.81 -16.06 -0.62
N SER A 277 -4.76 -16.42 -1.50
CA SER A 277 -4.94 -17.82 -1.93
C SER A 277 -3.67 -18.39 -2.56
N MET A 278 -2.97 -17.58 -3.38
CA MET A 278 -1.69 -17.95 -3.99
C MET A 278 -0.57 -18.11 -2.94
N TYR A 279 -0.48 -17.22 -1.95
CA TYR A 279 0.49 -17.34 -0.85
C TYR A 279 0.25 -18.63 -0.04
N LYS A 280 -1.01 -18.92 0.33
CA LYS A 280 -1.39 -20.14 1.06
C LYS A 280 -0.99 -21.40 0.29
N TYR A 281 -1.26 -21.43 -1.02
CA TYR A 281 -0.89 -22.55 -1.89
C TYR A 281 0.62 -22.79 -1.89
N LYS A 282 1.43 -21.73 -2.06
CA LYS A 282 2.90 -21.83 -2.05
C LYS A 282 3.46 -22.30 -0.70
N LYS A 283 2.87 -21.86 0.42
CA LYS A 283 3.29 -22.31 1.75
C LYS A 283 3.02 -23.80 1.95
N LEU A 284 1.87 -24.28 1.49
CA LEU A 284 1.49 -25.69 1.58
C LEU A 284 2.36 -26.58 0.67
N SER A 285 2.66 -26.15 -0.56
CA SER A 285 3.54 -26.89 -1.48
C SER A 285 4.97 -27.03 -0.95
N ASN A 286 5.47 -26.01 -0.26
CA ASN A 286 6.81 -26.07 0.35
C ASN A 286 6.83 -27.04 1.54
N GLN A 287 5.75 -27.12 2.31
CA GLN A 287 5.64 -28.06 3.44
C GLN A 287 5.50 -29.52 2.98
N SER A 288 4.81 -29.79 1.86
CA SER A 288 4.74 -31.14 1.30
C SER A 288 6.09 -31.61 0.78
N ASN A 289 6.87 -30.73 0.13
CA ASN A 289 8.20 -31.07 -0.37
C ASN A 289 9.18 -31.42 0.76
N ILE A 290 9.12 -30.71 1.89
CA ILE A 290 9.95 -30.99 3.08
C ILE A 290 9.58 -32.35 3.71
N LYS A 291 8.28 -32.70 3.73
CA LYS A 291 7.85 -34.02 4.22
C LYS A 291 8.30 -35.16 3.31
N SER A 292 8.25 -34.99 1.99
CA SER A 292 8.72 -36.03 1.06
C SER A 292 10.23 -36.22 1.12
N THR A 293 11.03 -35.17 1.35
CA THR A 293 12.49 -35.30 1.48
C THR A 293 12.89 -36.01 2.78
N ASN A 294 12.16 -35.79 3.88
CA ASN A 294 12.44 -36.47 5.16
C ASN A 294 11.95 -37.93 5.20
N LEU A 295 11.12 -38.35 4.24
CA LEU A 295 10.69 -39.74 4.07
C LEU A 295 11.65 -40.57 3.20
N LEU A 296 12.58 -39.90 2.50
CA LEU A 296 13.56 -40.50 1.59
C LEU A 296 14.99 -40.55 2.19
N THR A 297 15.18 -40.06 3.42
CA THR A 297 16.42 -40.13 4.21
C THR A 297 16.22 -41.02 5.42
#